data_AF-A0A955ZGR2-F1
#
_entry.id   AF-A0A955ZGR2-F1
#
_cell.length_a   1.000
_cell.length_b   1.000
_cell.length_c   1.000
_cell.angle_alpha   90.00
_cell.angle_beta   90.00
_cell.angle_gamma   90.00
#
_symmetry.space_group_name_H-M   'P 1'
#
loop_
_entity.id
_entity.type
_entity.pdbx_description
1 polymer ?
#
loop_
_entity_poly.entity_id
_entity_poly.type
_entity_poly.pdbx_seq_one_letter_code
_entity_poly.pdbx_strand_id
1 'polypeptide(L)'
;MSYRFCMYKLQMPCSECGNPVILDGPLRSMPCPHCESTLSLPPSMWKSLLEDALEEYDGFDWDEGRNSQCFIQGVQLHLTYGRQMPKCPSCRALLPINDVPADHQGPMFCGECGKRTSTHLAPQWLVQVMPQARRLWCAATESDPDGAQELALEEANRPVMIACMQCGAGLKVTGDTPRITTCEYCSTDFYLPDLLWRRLHPVKKRIPWYVGYQA
;
A
#
# COMPACT_ATOMS: atom_id res chain seq x y z
N MET A 1 17.05 -13.31 -20.40
CA MET A 1 15.74 -12.68 -20.64
C MET A 1 15.81 -11.27 -20.09
N SER A 2 15.44 -10.25 -20.87
CA SER A 2 15.51 -8.86 -20.43
C SER A 2 14.22 -8.48 -19.71
N TYR A 3 14.32 -7.85 -18.54
CA TYR A 3 13.19 -7.33 -17.79
C TYR A 3 13.15 -5.81 -17.86
N ARG A 4 11.96 -5.25 -18.07
CA ARG A 4 11.67 -3.83 -17.91
C ARG A 4 11.03 -3.62 -16.54
N PHE A 5 11.52 -2.66 -15.76
CA PHE A 5 11.02 -2.41 -14.41
C PHE A 5 10.39 -1.03 -14.32
N CYS A 6 9.07 -1.01 -14.13
CA CYS A 6 8.35 0.23 -13.86
C CYS A 6 8.04 0.33 -12.37
N MET A 7 8.29 1.51 -11.81
CA MET A 7 7.83 1.88 -10.47
C MET A 7 6.42 2.48 -10.56
N TYR A 8 5.61 2.23 -9.54
CA TYR A 8 4.29 2.79 -9.37
C TYR A 8 4.11 3.28 -7.92
N LYS A 9 3.53 4.47 -7.77
CA LYS A 9 2.93 4.97 -6.53
C LYS A 9 1.55 5.49 -6.86
N LEU A 10 0.52 4.89 -6.29
CA LEU A 10 -0.86 5.16 -6.65
C LEU A 10 -1.67 5.62 -5.45
N GLN A 11 -2.61 6.51 -5.71
CA GLN A 11 -3.63 6.94 -4.77
C GLN A 11 -4.90 7.29 -5.55
N MET A 12 -6.06 6.94 -5.01
CA MET A 12 -7.37 7.28 -5.55
C MET A 12 -8.31 7.73 -4.42
N PRO A 13 -9.32 8.58 -4.68
CA PRO A 13 -10.34 8.86 -3.70
C PRO A 13 -11.29 7.65 -3.55
N CYS A 14 -11.77 7.40 -2.34
CA CYS A 14 -12.86 6.47 -2.07
C CYS A 14 -14.17 6.98 -2.71
N SER A 15 -14.90 6.11 -3.41
CA SER A 15 -16.20 6.47 -4.01
C SER A 15 -17.26 6.86 -2.98
N GLU A 16 -17.18 6.29 -1.77
CA GLU A 16 -18.20 6.48 -0.72
C GLU A 16 -17.93 7.70 0.16
N CYS A 17 -16.68 7.90 0.60
CA CYS A 17 -16.34 8.97 1.55
C CYS A 17 -15.41 10.05 0.99
N GLY A 18 -14.91 9.90 -0.25
CA GLY A 18 -13.98 10.85 -0.88
C GLY A 18 -12.55 10.85 -0.32
N ASN A 19 -12.29 10.16 0.80
CA ASN A 19 -10.95 10.12 1.40
C ASN A 19 -9.95 9.38 0.52
N PRO A 20 -8.67 9.78 0.53
CA PRO A 20 -7.65 9.13 -0.27
C PRO A 20 -7.35 7.71 0.21
N VAL A 21 -7.29 6.79 -0.75
CA VAL A 21 -6.92 5.39 -0.58
C VAL A 21 -5.65 5.12 -1.38
N ILE A 22 -4.68 4.52 -0.71
CA ILE A 22 -3.38 4.18 -1.29
C ILE A 22 -3.49 2.81 -1.94
N LEU A 23 -3.02 2.70 -3.19
CA LEU A 23 -2.97 1.42 -3.91
C LEU A 23 -1.52 0.93 -3.95
N ASP A 24 -1.18 0.04 -3.02
CA ASP A 24 0.17 -0.51 -2.87
C ASP A 24 0.46 -1.72 -3.76
N GLY A 25 -0.45 -2.08 -4.67
CA GLY A 25 -0.27 -3.20 -5.59
C GLY A 25 -1.56 -3.60 -6.31
N PRO A 26 -1.48 -4.58 -7.23
CA PRO A 26 -2.62 -5.04 -8.01
C PRO A 26 -3.54 -5.89 -7.14
N LEU A 27 -4.53 -5.25 -6.53
CA LEU A 27 -5.61 -5.87 -5.77
C LEU A 27 -6.93 -5.74 -6.55
N ARG A 28 -7.81 -6.75 -6.48
CA ARG A 28 -9.16 -6.65 -7.07
C ARG A 28 -10.16 -5.97 -6.16
N SER A 29 -9.89 -5.96 -4.87
CA SER A 29 -10.66 -5.21 -3.89
C SER A 29 -9.79 -4.85 -2.69
N MET A 30 -10.19 -3.79 -1.99
CA MET A 30 -9.61 -3.44 -0.70
C MET A 30 -10.61 -2.63 0.14
N PRO A 31 -10.57 -2.74 1.48
CA PRO A 31 -11.37 -1.87 2.32
C PRO A 31 -10.81 -0.44 2.31
N CYS A 32 -11.70 0.55 2.32
CA CYS A 32 -11.31 1.92 2.59
C CYS A 32 -10.84 2.05 4.05
N PRO A 33 -9.63 2.59 4.32
CA PRO A 33 -9.13 2.74 5.69
C PRO A 33 -9.88 3.80 6.51
N HIS A 34 -10.86 4.49 5.91
CA HIS A 34 -11.61 5.56 6.59
C HIS A 34 -13.08 5.22 6.83
N CYS A 35 -13.79 4.72 5.81
CA CYS A 35 -15.22 4.37 5.94
C CYS A 35 -15.49 2.87 5.85
N GLU A 36 -14.45 2.04 5.74
CA GLU A 36 -14.52 0.57 5.68
C GLU A 36 -15.31 -0.01 4.51
N SER A 37 -15.82 0.83 3.61
CA SER A 37 -16.46 0.37 2.38
C SER A 37 -15.47 -0.41 1.52
N THR A 38 -15.95 -1.48 0.89
CA THR A 38 -15.13 -2.28 -0.03
C THR A 38 -15.04 -1.59 -1.38
N LEU A 39 -13.83 -1.19 -1.76
CA LEU A 39 -13.54 -0.64 -3.07
C LEU A 39 -13.28 -1.78 -4.06
N SER A 40 -13.96 -1.75 -5.20
CA SER A 40 -13.74 -2.68 -6.31
C SER A 40 -12.73 -2.09 -7.29
N LEU A 41 -11.71 -2.88 -7.63
CA LEU A 41 -10.59 -2.49 -8.48
C LEU A 41 -10.50 -3.48 -9.65
N PRO A 42 -11.32 -3.29 -10.70
CA PRO A 42 -11.45 -4.29 -11.76
C PRO A 42 -10.15 -4.46 -12.56
N PRO A 43 -9.87 -5.65 -13.13
CA PRO A 43 -8.67 -5.89 -13.93
C PRO A 43 -8.46 -4.90 -15.08
N SER A 44 -9.54 -4.37 -15.67
CA SER A 44 -9.47 -3.38 -16.75
C SER A 44 -8.88 -2.05 -16.28
N MET A 45 -9.12 -1.64 -15.03
CA MET A 45 -8.51 -0.46 -14.44
C MET A 45 -6.99 -0.63 -14.32
N TRP A 46 -6.54 -1.79 -13.84
CA TRP A 46 -5.12 -2.13 -13.77
C TRP A 46 -4.46 -2.18 -15.13
N LYS A 47 -5.15 -2.74 -16.14
CA LYS A 47 -4.66 -2.73 -17.51
C LYS A 47 -4.36 -1.31 -17.98
N SER A 48 -5.35 -0.42 -17.93
CA SER A 48 -5.18 0.98 -18.37
C SER A 48 -4.07 1.70 -17.60
N LEU A 49 -3.96 1.50 -16.28
CA LEU A 49 -2.91 2.12 -15.46
C LEU A 49 -1.50 1.65 -15.83
N LEU A 50 -1.33 0.35 -16.09
CA LEU A 50 -0.03 -0.25 -16.29
C LEU A 50 0.44 -0.17 -17.75
N GLU A 51 -0.50 -0.23 -18.70
CA GLU A 51 -0.25 -0.15 -20.15
C GLU A 51 0.36 1.21 -20.52
N ASP A 52 -0.27 2.32 -20.13
CA ASP A 52 0.25 3.68 -20.37
C ASP A 52 1.69 3.86 -19.86
N ALA A 53 1.96 3.35 -18.66
CA ALA A 53 3.28 3.44 -18.04
C ALA A 53 4.34 2.57 -18.72
N LEU A 54 3.91 1.46 -19.35
CA LEU A 54 4.80 0.56 -20.08
C LEU A 54 5.08 1.06 -21.50
N GLU A 55 4.09 1.68 -22.15
CA GLU A 55 4.26 2.31 -23.46
C GLU A 55 5.26 3.47 -23.40
N GLU A 56 5.21 4.29 -22.34
CA GLU A 56 6.13 5.40 -22.13
C GLU A 56 7.51 4.97 -21.58
N TYR A 57 7.71 3.68 -21.26
CA TYR A 57 8.90 3.19 -20.56
C TYR A 57 10.23 3.58 -21.23
N ASP A 58 10.31 3.42 -22.55
CA ASP A 58 11.52 3.69 -23.32
C ASP A 58 11.80 5.21 -23.47
N GLY A 59 10.82 6.05 -23.13
CA GLY A 59 10.95 7.51 -23.11
C GLY A 59 11.54 8.08 -21.81
N PHE A 60 11.73 7.25 -20.78
CA PHE A 60 12.33 7.65 -19.50
C PHE A 60 13.80 7.22 -19.40
N ASP A 61 14.62 8.10 -18.82
CA ASP A 61 15.94 7.74 -18.31
C ASP A 61 15.82 6.87 -17.04
N TRP A 62 16.91 6.20 -16.67
CA TRP A 62 16.93 5.42 -15.43
C TRP A 62 16.74 6.31 -14.20
N ASP A 63 15.90 5.86 -13.27
CA ASP A 63 15.49 6.59 -12.07
C ASP A 63 14.66 7.86 -12.34
N GLU A 64 14.25 8.08 -13.60
CA GLU A 64 13.29 9.10 -13.98
C GLU A 64 11.85 8.60 -13.79
N GLY A 65 10.96 9.53 -13.44
CA GLY A 65 9.53 9.26 -13.39
C GLY A 65 8.70 10.52 -13.45
N ARG A 66 7.42 10.35 -13.78
CA ARG A 66 6.45 11.42 -13.96
C ARG A 66 5.31 11.27 -12.95
N ASN A 67 4.80 12.42 -12.50
CA ASN A 67 3.51 12.48 -11.82
C ASN A 67 2.41 12.71 -12.86
N SER A 68 1.38 11.88 -12.84
CA SER A 68 0.22 11.98 -13.71
C SER A 68 -1.06 11.98 -12.88
N GLN A 69 -2.07 12.67 -13.39
CA GLN A 69 -3.45 12.52 -12.94
C GLN A 69 -4.21 11.89 -14.09
N CYS A 70 -4.70 10.67 -13.90
CA CYS A 70 -5.50 9.97 -14.92
C CYS A 70 -6.93 9.79 -14.44
N PHE A 71 -7.87 9.77 -15.38
CA PHE A 71 -9.28 9.53 -15.11
C PHE A 71 -9.66 8.19 -15.72
N ILE A 72 -9.88 7.18 -14.88
CA ILE A 72 -10.16 5.82 -15.32
C ILE A 72 -11.50 5.41 -14.72
N GLN A 73 -12.45 5.06 -15.59
CA GLN A 73 -13.77 4.54 -15.20
C GLN A 73 -14.52 5.42 -14.19
N GLY A 74 -14.44 6.75 -14.33
CA GLY A 74 -15.13 7.67 -13.42
C GLY A 74 -14.33 8.09 -12.19
N VAL A 75 -13.11 7.56 -12.01
CA VAL A 75 -12.27 7.85 -10.83
C VAL A 75 -11.01 8.59 -11.24
N GLN A 76 -10.71 9.67 -10.53
CA GLN A 76 -9.44 10.40 -10.66
C GLN A 76 -8.35 9.72 -9.83
N LEU A 77 -7.24 9.34 -10.47
CA LEU A 77 -6.09 8.71 -9.82
C LEU A 77 -4.89 9.64 -9.84
N HIS A 78 -4.17 9.66 -8.73
CA HIS A 78 -2.85 10.26 -8.63
C HIS A 78 -1.81 9.15 -8.76
N LEU A 79 -1.15 9.12 -9.92
CA LEU A 79 -0.16 8.11 -10.26
C LEU A 79 1.22 8.76 -10.37
N THR A 80 2.22 8.17 -9.74
CA THR A 80 3.62 8.42 -10.05
C THR A 80 4.20 7.14 -10.61
N TYR A 81 4.83 7.20 -11.77
CA TYR A 81 5.46 6.05 -12.41
C TYR A 81 6.72 6.45 -13.15
N GLY A 82 7.55 5.47 -13.46
CA GLY A 82 8.78 5.71 -14.18
C GLY A 82 9.67 4.49 -14.29
N ARG A 83 10.74 4.63 -15.06
CA ARG A 83 11.72 3.58 -15.29
C ARG A 83 12.67 3.49 -14.10
N GLN A 84 12.48 2.48 -13.27
CA GLN A 84 13.25 2.34 -12.04
C GLN A 84 13.39 0.89 -11.60
N MET A 85 14.61 0.51 -11.21
CA MET A 85 14.86 -0.79 -10.57
C MET A 85 14.20 -0.87 -9.20
N PRO A 86 13.72 -2.06 -8.77
CA PRO A 86 13.16 -2.24 -7.44
C PRO A 86 14.11 -1.80 -6.34
N LYS A 87 13.65 -0.86 -5.51
CA LYS A 87 14.38 -0.32 -4.36
C LYS A 87 13.62 -0.60 -3.07
N CYS A 88 14.35 -0.72 -1.96
CA CYS A 88 13.75 -0.81 -0.64
C CYS A 88 12.91 0.46 -0.36
N PRO A 89 11.61 0.34 -0.03
CA PRO A 89 10.77 1.49 0.28
C PRO A 89 11.27 2.35 1.45
N SER A 90 12.07 1.77 2.35
CA SER A 90 12.61 2.49 3.50
C SER A 90 13.95 3.17 3.24
N CYS A 91 15.01 2.41 2.86
CA CYS A 91 16.35 2.97 2.72
C CYS A 91 16.71 3.36 1.27
N ARG A 92 15.87 3.02 0.29
CA ARG A 92 16.07 3.25 -1.16
C ARG A 92 17.25 2.51 -1.79
N ALA A 93 17.91 1.60 -1.06
CA ALA A 93 18.90 0.70 -1.63
C ALA A 93 18.26 -0.22 -2.69
N LEU A 94 19.04 -0.60 -3.70
CA LEU A 94 18.59 -1.57 -4.71
C LEU A 94 18.29 -2.91 -4.05
N LEU A 95 17.19 -3.54 -4.45
CA LEU A 95 16.88 -4.90 -4.03
C LEU A 95 17.72 -5.91 -4.82
N PRO A 96 18.08 -7.06 -4.24
CA PRO A 96 18.92 -8.07 -4.88
C PRO A 96 18.13 -8.88 -5.92
N ILE A 97 17.57 -8.22 -6.93
CA ILE A 97 16.59 -8.80 -7.86
C ILE A 97 17.11 -10.00 -8.64
N ASN A 98 18.43 -10.07 -8.86
CA ASN A 98 19.09 -11.14 -9.61
C ASN A 98 19.33 -12.39 -8.75
N ASP A 99 19.34 -12.25 -7.43
CA ASP A 99 19.63 -13.33 -6.49
C ASP A 99 18.36 -14.04 -6.02
N VAL A 100 17.18 -13.48 -6.36
CA VAL A 100 15.89 -14.04 -5.99
C VAL A 100 15.49 -15.13 -6.98
N PRO A 101 15.25 -16.37 -6.53
CA PRO A 101 14.78 -17.45 -7.39
C PRO A 101 13.50 -17.09 -8.17
N ALA A 102 13.37 -17.63 -9.38
CA ALA A 102 12.24 -17.34 -10.28
C ALA A 102 10.87 -17.84 -9.75
N ASP A 103 10.89 -18.78 -8.80
CA ASP A 103 9.73 -19.35 -8.12
C ASP A 103 9.47 -18.76 -6.72
N HIS A 104 10.40 -17.94 -6.20
CA HIS A 104 10.25 -17.32 -4.90
C HIS A 104 9.04 -16.36 -4.87
N GLN A 105 8.21 -16.53 -3.85
CA GLN A 105 7.02 -15.72 -3.58
C GLN A 105 6.92 -15.49 -2.07
N GLY A 106 6.63 -14.25 -1.68
CA GLY A 106 6.46 -13.88 -0.28
C GLY A 106 7.43 -12.80 0.20
N PRO A 107 7.67 -12.75 1.53
CA PRO A 107 8.48 -11.70 2.13
C PRO A 107 9.96 -11.90 1.82
N MET A 108 10.62 -10.78 1.60
CA MET A 108 12.08 -10.68 1.54
C MET A 108 12.53 -9.56 2.48
N PHE A 109 13.84 -9.46 2.71
CA PHE A 109 14.39 -8.42 3.58
C PHE A 109 15.48 -7.66 2.84
N CYS A 110 15.48 -6.35 3.02
CA CYS A 110 16.53 -5.50 2.45
C CYS A 110 17.88 -5.83 3.11
N GLY A 111 18.90 -6.14 2.31
CA GLY A 111 20.24 -6.43 2.82
C GLY A 111 20.90 -5.26 3.57
N GLU A 112 20.52 -4.02 3.26
CA GLU A 112 21.10 -2.81 3.87
C GLU A 112 20.44 -2.40 5.19
N CYS A 113 19.10 -2.47 5.28
CA CYS A 113 18.36 -1.96 6.45
C CYS A 113 17.53 -3.02 7.19
N GLY A 114 17.52 -4.26 6.72
CA GLY A 114 16.79 -5.38 7.33
C GLY A 114 15.27 -5.30 7.24
N LYS A 115 14.70 -4.21 6.72
CA LYS A 115 13.24 -4.06 6.62
C LYS A 115 12.62 -4.99 5.59
N ARG A 116 11.39 -5.40 5.89
CA ARG A 116 10.57 -6.23 5.02
C ARG A 116 10.32 -5.56 3.68
N THR A 117 10.45 -6.35 2.64
CA THR A 117 9.93 -6.14 1.30
C THR A 117 9.17 -7.40 0.89
N SER A 118 8.71 -7.45 -0.35
CA SER A 118 8.04 -8.63 -0.88
C SER A 118 8.32 -8.80 -2.36
N THR A 119 8.18 -10.03 -2.83
CA THR A 119 8.04 -10.29 -4.26
C THR A 119 7.04 -11.40 -4.49
N HIS A 120 6.28 -11.24 -5.56
CA HIS A 120 5.22 -12.16 -5.92
C HIS A 120 5.21 -12.33 -7.42
N LEU A 121 4.77 -13.50 -7.91
CA LEU A 121 4.41 -13.61 -9.31
C LEU A 121 3.21 -12.72 -9.60
N ALA A 122 3.12 -12.20 -10.82
CA ALA A 122 1.93 -11.49 -11.25
C ALA A 122 0.72 -12.45 -11.13
N PRO A 123 -0.36 -12.06 -10.44
CA PRO A 123 -1.52 -12.94 -10.27
C PRO A 123 -2.14 -13.26 -11.62
N GLN A 124 -2.77 -14.43 -11.74
CA GLN A 124 -3.26 -14.94 -13.02
C GLN A 124 -4.18 -13.94 -13.74
N TRP A 125 -5.08 -13.28 -13.01
CA TRP A 125 -5.98 -12.27 -13.58
C TRP A 125 -5.22 -11.07 -14.15
N LEU A 126 -4.07 -10.69 -13.56
CA LEU A 126 -3.26 -9.59 -14.04
C LEU A 126 -2.53 -10.00 -15.31
N VAL A 127 -2.00 -11.23 -15.36
CA VAL A 127 -1.36 -11.78 -16.56
C VAL A 127 -2.35 -11.87 -17.73
N GLN A 128 -3.63 -12.15 -17.47
CA GLN A 128 -4.67 -12.17 -18.51
C GLN A 128 -4.87 -10.80 -19.17
N VAL A 129 -4.78 -9.71 -18.42
CA VAL A 129 -4.97 -8.35 -18.96
C VAL A 129 -3.67 -7.66 -19.36
N MET A 130 -2.55 -8.06 -18.74
CA MET A 130 -1.18 -7.58 -18.98
C MET A 130 -0.23 -8.77 -19.14
N PRO A 131 -0.19 -9.44 -20.32
CA PRO A 131 0.59 -10.66 -20.53
C PRO A 131 2.09 -10.51 -20.31
N GLN A 132 2.61 -9.28 -20.40
CA GLN A 132 4.01 -8.96 -20.16
C GLN A 132 4.37 -8.88 -18.67
N ALA A 133 3.39 -8.65 -17.77
CA ALA A 133 3.63 -8.59 -16.35
C ALA A 133 4.01 -9.99 -15.82
N ARG A 134 5.18 -10.09 -15.18
CA ARG A 134 5.67 -11.37 -14.64
C ARG A 134 5.84 -11.38 -13.14
N ARG A 135 6.41 -10.30 -12.59
CA ARG A 135 6.78 -10.26 -11.19
C ARG A 135 6.48 -8.91 -10.59
N LEU A 136 6.02 -8.93 -9.35
CA LEU A 136 5.72 -7.77 -8.54
C LEU A 136 6.78 -7.66 -7.44
N TRP A 137 7.17 -6.44 -7.11
CA TRP A 137 8.10 -6.16 -6.02
C TRP A 137 7.54 -5.09 -5.11
N CYS A 138 7.66 -5.31 -3.80
CA CYS A 138 7.11 -4.45 -2.75
C CYS A 138 5.59 -4.26 -2.84
N ALA A 139 4.90 -5.01 -3.71
CA ALA A 139 3.50 -4.83 -4.02
C ALA A 139 2.63 -5.62 -3.05
N ALA A 140 1.48 -5.04 -2.70
CA ALA A 140 0.39 -5.77 -2.09
C ALA A 140 -0.27 -6.71 -3.10
N THR A 141 -0.61 -7.92 -2.65
CA THR A 141 -1.37 -8.93 -3.41
C THR A 141 -2.48 -9.50 -2.54
N GLU A 142 -3.40 -10.29 -3.12
CA GLU A 142 -4.46 -10.94 -2.34
C GLU A 142 -3.90 -11.90 -1.27
N SER A 143 -2.74 -12.51 -1.54
CA SER A 143 -2.01 -13.39 -0.60
C SER A 143 -1.10 -12.64 0.38
N ASP A 144 -0.78 -11.38 0.10
CA ASP A 144 0.07 -10.52 0.92
C ASP A 144 -0.45 -9.07 0.85
N PRO A 145 -1.57 -8.76 1.54
CA PRO A 145 -2.25 -7.46 1.41
C PRO A 145 -1.42 -6.26 1.89
N ASP A 146 -0.34 -6.52 2.64
CA ASP A 146 0.54 -5.49 3.17
C ASP A 146 1.82 -5.30 2.34
N GLY A 147 2.21 -6.26 1.49
CA GLY A 147 3.32 -6.08 0.55
C GLY A 147 4.63 -5.72 1.25
N ALA A 148 5.18 -4.52 1.02
CA ALA A 148 6.35 -4.01 1.75
C ALA A 148 6.01 -3.06 2.92
N GLN A 149 4.74 -2.94 3.29
CA GLN A 149 4.33 -2.20 4.49
C GLN A 149 4.68 -3.01 5.73
N GLU A 150 5.38 -2.38 6.67
CA GLU A 150 5.43 -2.81 8.06
C GLU A 150 4.52 -1.86 8.85
N LEU A 151 3.29 -2.31 9.09
CA LEU A 151 2.43 -1.63 10.05
C LEU A 151 2.92 -2.04 11.44
N ALA A 152 3.20 -1.05 12.31
CA ALA A 152 3.63 -1.29 13.69
C ALA A 152 2.46 -1.77 14.57
N LEU A 153 1.79 -2.85 14.15
CA LEU A 153 0.58 -3.39 14.79
C LEU A 153 0.85 -3.87 16.22
N GLU A 154 2.05 -4.40 16.50
CA GLU A 154 2.41 -4.77 17.87
C GLU A 154 2.48 -3.58 18.82
N GLU A 155 3.00 -2.44 18.36
CA GLU A 155 3.03 -1.21 19.17
C GLU A 155 1.63 -0.59 19.29
N ALA A 156 0.82 -0.70 18.24
CA ALA A 156 -0.58 -0.28 18.23
C ALA A 156 -1.46 -1.11 19.20
N ASN A 157 -1.14 -2.39 19.37
CA ASN A 157 -1.85 -3.29 20.27
C ASN A 157 -1.42 -3.14 21.74
N ARG A 158 -0.33 -2.42 22.04
CA ARG A 158 0.05 -2.12 23.43
C ARG A 158 -0.98 -1.18 24.05
N PRO A 159 -1.69 -1.60 25.11
CA PRO A 159 -2.70 -0.75 25.73
C PRO A 159 -2.09 0.56 26.26
N VAL A 160 -2.76 1.67 25.99
CA VAL A 160 -2.42 2.98 26.53
C VAL A 160 -3.46 3.35 27.58
N MET A 161 -3.00 3.84 28.73
CA MET A 161 -3.89 4.39 29.76
C MET A 161 -4.06 5.89 29.53
N ILE A 162 -5.30 6.35 29.49
CA ILE A 162 -5.65 7.77 29.45
C ILE A 162 -6.68 8.08 30.54
N ALA A 163 -6.73 9.34 31.00
CA ALA A 163 -7.76 9.76 31.93
C ALA A 163 -9.02 10.18 31.16
N CYS A 164 -10.20 9.81 31.66
CA CYS A 164 -11.46 10.37 31.21
C CYS A 164 -11.46 11.88 31.44
N MET A 165 -11.74 12.66 30.39
CA MET A 165 -11.75 14.13 30.47
C MET A 165 -12.88 14.69 31.35
N GLN A 166 -13.90 13.87 31.67
CA GLN A 166 -15.03 14.27 32.50
C GLN A 166 -14.86 13.87 33.98
N CYS A 167 -14.54 12.60 34.26
CA CYS A 167 -14.49 12.09 35.64
C CYS A 167 -13.09 11.74 36.15
N GLY A 168 -12.06 11.83 35.30
CA GLY A 168 -10.67 11.51 35.65
C GLY A 168 -10.35 10.01 35.76
N ALA A 169 -11.32 9.11 35.59
CA ALA A 169 -11.09 7.67 35.67
C ALA A 169 -10.09 7.20 34.59
N GLY A 170 -9.27 6.21 34.93
CA GLY A 170 -8.31 5.61 33.99
C GLY A 170 -9.03 4.70 33.00
N LEU A 171 -8.81 4.95 31.71
CA LEU A 171 -9.39 4.22 30.59
C LEU A 171 -8.28 3.55 29.80
N LYS A 172 -8.46 2.25 29.55
CA LYS A 172 -7.56 1.43 28.75
C LYS A 172 -8.00 1.51 27.29
N VAL A 173 -7.11 1.99 26.42
CA VAL A 173 -7.36 2.06 24.97
C VAL A 173 -6.36 1.20 24.21
N THR A 174 -6.81 0.57 23.14
CA THR A 174 -6.05 -0.34 22.26
C THR A 174 -6.31 0.01 20.79
N GLY A 175 -5.63 -0.68 19.87
CA GLY A 175 -5.91 -0.60 18.42
C GLY A 175 -7.33 -1.02 18.01
N ASP A 176 -8.06 -1.71 18.88
CA ASP A 176 -9.46 -2.09 18.63
C ASP A 176 -10.46 -1.06 19.21
N THR A 177 -9.97 -0.08 19.97
CA THR A 177 -10.84 0.94 20.58
C THR A 177 -11.29 1.92 19.50
N PRO A 178 -12.60 2.18 19.32
CA PRO A 178 -13.08 3.13 18.33
C PRO A 178 -12.68 4.57 18.66
N ARG A 179 -12.71 5.44 17.64
CA ARG A 179 -12.28 6.86 17.75
C ARG A 179 -13.09 7.63 18.78
N ILE A 180 -14.39 7.31 18.85
CA ILE A 180 -15.32 7.77 19.86
C ILE A 180 -15.64 6.55 20.71
N THR A 181 -15.35 6.63 22.01
CA THR A 181 -15.61 5.53 22.94
C THR A 181 -16.26 6.06 24.21
N THR A 182 -17.03 5.21 24.88
CA THR A 182 -17.77 5.59 26.10
C THR A 182 -16.94 5.27 27.34
N CYS A 183 -16.89 6.19 28.30
CA CYS A 183 -16.27 5.95 29.60
C CYS A 183 -17.10 4.95 30.41
N GLU A 184 -16.52 3.82 30.82
CA GLU A 184 -17.21 2.79 31.61
C GLU A 184 -17.62 3.27 33.02
N TYR A 185 -17.05 4.37 33.52
CA TYR A 185 -17.30 4.88 34.87
C TYR A 185 -18.36 5.99 34.94
N CYS A 186 -18.39 6.90 33.96
CA CYS A 186 -19.32 8.04 33.94
C CYS A 186 -20.23 8.09 32.71
N SER A 187 -20.15 7.07 31.84
CA SER A 187 -20.95 6.90 30.62
C SER A 187 -20.87 8.07 29.63
N THR A 188 -19.86 8.93 29.76
CA THR A 188 -19.63 10.04 28.84
C THR A 188 -18.85 9.54 27.64
N ASP A 189 -19.35 9.84 26.45
CA ASP A 189 -18.60 9.63 25.21
C ASP A 189 -17.44 10.61 25.15
N PHE A 190 -16.27 10.11 24.77
CA PHE A 190 -15.12 10.95 24.58
C PHE A 190 -14.36 10.54 23.34
N TYR A 191 -13.69 11.55 22.77
CA TYR A 191 -12.96 11.45 21.54
C TYR A 191 -11.48 11.18 21.84
N LEU A 192 -10.90 10.16 21.23
CA LEU A 192 -9.47 9.90 21.36
C LEU A 192 -8.67 11.03 20.70
N PRO A 193 -7.63 11.59 21.33
CA PRO A 193 -6.78 12.59 20.69
C PRO A 193 -6.11 12.07 19.41
N ASP A 194 -5.85 12.95 18.43
CA ASP A 194 -5.25 12.59 17.13
C ASP A 194 -3.96 11.78 17.23
N LEU A 195 -3.01 12.24 18.06
CA LEU A 195 -1.72 11.59 18.21
C LEU A 195 -1.85 10.17 18.77
N LEU A 196 -2.77 9.97 19.72
CA LEU A 196 -3.03 8.67 20.31
C LEU A 196 -3.64 7.71 19.29
N TRP A 197 -4.62 8.18 18.53
CA TRP A 197 -5.23 7.36 17.49
C TRP A 197 -4.29 6.97 16.38
N ARG A 198 -3.49 7.91 15.85
CA ARG A 198 -2.50 7.60 14.81
C ARG A 198 -1.45 6.58 15.29
N ARG A 199 -1.15 6.57 16.59
CA ARG A 199 -0.29 5.56 17.20
C ARG A 199 -0.99 4.19 17.28
N LEU A 200 -2.25 4.17 17.69
CA LEU A 200 -3.06 2.94 17.81
C LEU A 200 -3.55 2.40 16.46
N HIS A 201 -3.55 3.24 15.42
CA HIS A 201 -4.06 2.93 14.08
C HIS A 201 -3.04 3.40 13.05
N PRO A 202 -1.88 2.72 12.93
CA PRO A 202 -0.87 3.06 11.96
C PRO A 202 -1.46 2.97 10.55
N VAL A 203 -1.40 4.07 9.81
CA VAL A 203 -1.91 4.15 8.44
C VAL A 203 -0.85 3.69 7.45
N LYS A 204 -1.28 3.02 6.37
CA LYS A 204 -0.41 2.71 5.23
C LYS A 204 0.18 4.01 4.68
N LYS A 205 1.47 3.98 4.34
CA LYS A 205 2.16 5.11 3.69
C LYS A 205 2.16 4.88 2.18
N ARG A 206 2.07 5.92 1.38
CA ARG A 206 2.19 5.78 -0.09
C ARG A 206 3.64 5.41 -0.45
N ILE A 207 3.93 4.13 -0.59
CA ILE A 207 5.25 3.59 -0.92
C ILE A 207 5.32 3.16 -2.39
N PRO A 208 6.53 3.13 -3.01
CA PRO A 208 6.66 2.59 -4.36
C PRO A 208 6.54 1.07 -4.33
N TRP A 209 5.87 0.55 -5.35
CA TRP A 209 5.91 -0.86 -5.74
C TRP A 209 6.28 -0.95 -7.22
N TYR A 210 6.67 -2.13 -7.67
CA TYR A 210 7.27 -2.31 -9.00
C TYR A 210 6.67 -3.49 -9.74
N VAL A 211 6.61 -3.36 -11.06
CA VAL A 211 6.28 -4.47 -11.97
C VAL A 211 7.49 -4.74 -12.86
N GLY A 212 7.94 -5.99 -12.86
CA GLY A 212 8.86 -6.54 -13.83
C GLY A 212 8.10 -7.09 -15.02
N TYR A 213 8.28 -6.46 -16.17
CA TYR A 213 7.74 -6.87 -17.45
C TYR A 213 8.77 -7.69 -18.23
N GLN A 214 8.34 -8.80 -18.80
CA GLN A 214 9.14 -9.56 -19.75
C GLN A 214 9.03 -8.92 -21.12
N ALA A 215 10.18 -8.45 -21.64
CA ALA A 215 10.32 -7.97 -23.01
C ALA A 215 10.37 -9.14 -24.01
#